data_AF-A0A291QJ59-F1
#
_entry.id   AF-A0A291QJ59-F1
#
_cell.length_a   1.000
_cell.length_b   1.000
_cell.length_c   1.000
_cell.angle_alpha   90.00
_cell.angle_beta   90.00
_cell.angle_gamma   90.00
#
_symmetry.space_group_name_H-M   'P 1'
#
loop_
_entity.id
_entity.type
_entity.pdbx_description
1 polymer ?
#
loop_
_entity_poly.entity_id
_entity_poly.type
_entity_poly.pdbx_seq_one_letter_code
_entity_poly.pdbx_strand_id
1 'polypeptide(L)'
;MKSWRTRVGIGLAVGAAAIAIPLTSSTAFAAGPPPGDGWQPVGGESYDSWQACYDQMQSDLALNPQYHEATCVSDPQPGLPNFYSEWMR
;
A
#
# COMPACT_ATOMS: atom_id res chain seq x y z
N MET A 1 -6.39 26.17 34.32
CA MET A 1 -5.68 26.09 33.02
C MET A 1 -5.13 24.69 32.84
N LYS A 2 -5.18 24.17 31.60
CA LYS A 2 -4.62 22.89 31.10
C LYS A 2 -5.39 21.63 31.52
N SER A 3 -5.78 20.70 30.66
CA SER A 3 -5.96 20.67 29.21
C SER A 3 -6.95 19.55 28.95
N TRP A 4 -7.97 19.83 28.15
CA TRP A 4 -8.82 18.87 27.48
C TRP A 4 -8.00 17.95 26.54
N ARG A 5 -8.65 16.89 26.06
CA ARG A 5 -8.27 16.07 24.89
C ARG A 5 -7.14 15.06 25.08
N THR A 6 -7.53 13.81 25.35
CA THR A 6 -7.02 12.68 24.57
C THR A 6 -8.10 11.59 24.50
N ARG A 7 -9.13 11.84 23.69
CA ARG A 7 -9.90 10.76 23.04
C ARG A 7 -9.62 10.92 21.55
N VAL A 8 -8.59 10.25 21.08
CA VAL A 8 -8.33 10.14 19.65
C VAL A 8 -8.76 8.73 19.26
N GLY A 9 -10.06 8.63 18.94
CA GLY A 9 -10.52 7.58 18.05
C GLY A 9 -9.96 7.90 16.68
N ILE A 10 -9.13 7.02 16.15
CA ILE A 10 -8.71 7.08 14.75
C ILE A 10 -9.66 6.15 14.00
N GLY A 11 -10.83 6.70 13.68
CA GLY A 11 -11.62 6.21 12.57
C GLY A 11 -10.92 6.67 11.30
N LEU A 12 -10.27 5.74 10.59
CA LEU A 12 -9.74 5.98 9.26
C LEU A 12 -10.91 6.03 8.26
N ALA A 13 -11.50 7.22 8.15
CA ALA A 13 -12.27 7.62 6.99
C ALA A 13 -11.45 8.67 6.25
N VAL A 14 -10.82 8.31 5.13
CA VAL A 14 -10.29 9.28 4.18
C VAL A 14 -10.92 8.97 2.83
N GLY A 15 -11.79 9.90 2.45
CA GLY A 15 -12.65 9.85 1.27
C GLY A 15 -11.90 10.06 -0.04
N ALA A 16 -12.62 9.69 -1.09
CA ALA A 16 -12.24 9.74 -2.49
C ALA A 16 -11.81 11.13 -2.99
N ALA A 17 -10.79 11.14 -3.85
CA ALA A 17 -10.60 12.14 -4.89
C ALA A 17 -10.01 11.44 -6.12
N ALA A 18 -10.88 10.84 -6.94
CA ALA A 18 -10.51 10.27 -8.23
C ALA A 18 -10.39 11.40 -9.26
N ILE A 19 -9.16 11.79 -9.59
CA ILE A 19 -8.88 12.61 -10.77
C ILE A 19 -8.72 11.64 -11.94
N ALA A 20 -9.76 11.58 -12.78
CA ALA A 20 -9.78 10.77 -13.99
C ALA A 20 -8.74 11.30 -14.99
N ILE A 21 -7.68 10.53 -15.22
CA ILE A 21 -6.83 10.66 -16.41
C ILE A 21 -6.70 9.27 -17.03
N PRO A 22 -7.38 8.97 -18.15
CA PRO A 22 -7.22 7.71 -18.85
C PRO A 22 -5.98 7.85 -19.75
N LEU A 23 -4.79 7.58 -19.21
CA LEU A 23 -3.58 7.58 -20.01
C LEU A 23 -2.85 6.25 -19.85
N THR A 24 -3.11 5.39 -20.82
CA THR A 24 -2.18 4.43 -21.38
C THR A 24 -1.79 3.25 -20.50
N SER A 25 -1.91 2.07 -21.08
CA SER A 25 -1.19 0.84 -20.80
C SER A 25 0.33 1.04 -20.84
N SER A 26 0.81 1.81 -19.88
CA SER A 26 2.17 1.76 -19.37
C SER A 26 2.00 1.19 -17.96
N THR A 27 2.88 0.27 -17.57
CA THR A 27 3.03 -0.19 -16.19
C THR A 27 3.24 1.03 -15.29
N ALA A 28 2.15 1.64 -14.84
CA ALA A 28 2.16 2.72 -13.88
C ALA A 28 2.46 2.03 -12.55
N PHE A 29 3.75 1.85 -12.29
CA PHE A 29 4.32 1.44 -11.03
C PHE A 29 3.93 2.50 -10.00
N ALA A 30 2.72 2.37 -9.48
CA ALA A 30 2.13 3.34 -8.59
C ALA A 30 2.77 3.16 -7.21
N ALA A 31 3.86 3.90 -6.99
CA ALA A 31 4.11 4.53 -5.71
C ALA A 31 2.92 5.48 -5.42
N GLY A 32 1.78 4.89 -5.05
CA GLY A 32 0.51 5.56 -4.86
C GLY A 32 -0.14 5.12 -3.55
N PRO A 33 -1.15 5.88 -3.07
CA PRO A 33 -1.92 5.54 -1.86
C PRO A 33 -2.44 4.09 -1.91
N PRO A 34 -2.80 3.48 -0.76
CA PRO A 34 -3.21 2.08 -0.67
C PRO A 34 -4.18 1.77 -1.82
N PRO A 35 -3.89 0.72 -2.61
CA PRO A 35 -4.67 0.43 -3.78
C PRO A 35 -6.10 0.14 -3.29
N GLY A 36 -7.10 0.76 -3.92
CA GLY A 36 -8.46 0.88 -3.39
C GLY A 36 -9.23 -0.45 -3.27
N ASP A 37 -10.53 -0.42 -3.62
CA ASP A 37 -11.45 -1.54 -3.39
C ASP A 37 -10.92 -2.90 -3.92
N GLY A 38 -10.98 -3.93 -3.08
CA GLY A 38 -10.55 -5.30 -3.36
C GLY A 38 -9.13 -5.68 -2.94
N TRP A 39 -8.25 -4.72 -2.63
CA TRP A 39 -6.90 -5.02 -2.16
C TRP A 39 -6.86 -5.32 -0.67
N GLN A 40 -6.17 -6.40 -0.32
CA GLN A 40 -5.97 -6.84 1.05
C GLN A 40 -4.51 -6.66 1.43
N PRO A 41 -4.23 -6.08 2.62
CA PRO A 41 -2.87 -6.01 3.12
C PRO A 41 -2.45 -7.44 3.52
N VAL A 42 -1.41 -7.94 2.87
CA VAL A 42 -0.88 -9.29 3.15
C VAL A 42 0.37 -9.26 4.03
N GLY A 43 1.04 -8.10 4.08
CA GLY A 43 2.28 -7.95 4.82
C GLY A 43 2.88 -6.56 4.68
N GLY A 44 4.13 -6.44 5.10
CA GLY A 44 4.92 -5.24 4.92
C GLY A 44 6.26 -5.36 5.63
N GLU A 45 7.32 -5.06 4.89
CA GLU A 45 8.69 -5.12 5.37
C GLU A 45 9.56 -4.02 4.75
N SER A 46 10.81 -3.95 5.21
CA SER A 46 11.76 -3.00 4.66
C SER A 46 12.47 -3.60 3.46
N TYR A 47 12.40 -2.92 2.32
CA TYR A 47 13.06 -3.34 1.09
C TYR A 47 14.05 -2.29 0.62
N ASP A 48 15.10 -2.72 -0.05
CA ASP A 48 16.10 -1.81 -0.64
C ASP A 48 15.50 -0.94 -1.76
N SER A 49 14.43 -1.42 -2.40
CA SER A 49 13.70 -0.68 -3.43
C SER A 49 12.28 -1.22 -3.59
N TRP A 50 11.42 -0.42 -4.21
CA TRP A 50 10.07 -0.85 -4.61
C TRP A 50 10.09 -2.09 -5.51
N GLN A 51 11.07 -2.17 -6.43
CA GLN A 51 11.20 -3.30 -7.35
C GLN A 51 11.48 -4.61 -6.60
N ALA A 52 12.32 -4.57 -5.55
CA ALA A 52 12.61 -5.73 -4.72
C ALA A 52 11.36 -6.26 -4.01
N CYS A 53 10.53 -5.35 -3.48
CA CYS A 53 9.24 -5.70 -2.91
C CYS A 53 8.32 -6.33 -3.97
N TYR A 54 8.23 -5.72 -5.14
CA TYR A 54 7.36 -6.20 -6.21
C TYR A 54 7.76 -7.60 -6.71
N ASP A 55 9.04 -7.87 -6.92
CA ASP A 55 9.52 -9.18 -7.39
C ASP A 55 9.26 -10.30 -6.37
N GLN A 56 9.42 -9.99 -5.07
CA GLN A 56 9.04 -10.89 -3.98
C GLN A 56 7.52 -11.16 -4.01
N MET A 57 6.72 -10.10 -4.09
CA MET A 57 5.27 -10.18 -4.14
C MET A 57 4.74 -10.95 -5.36
N GLN A 58 5.39 -10.85 -6.52
CA GLN A 58 5.03 -11.66 -7.69
C GLN A 58 5.35 -13.15 -7.48
N SER A 59 6.43 -13.46 -6.74
CA SER A 59 6.74 -14.83 -6.35
C SER A 59 5.69 -15.37 -5.38
N ASP A 60 5.24 -14.56 -4.43
CA ASP A 60 4.23 -14.93 -3.44
C ASP A 60 2.82 -15.03 -4.06
N LEU A 61 2.51 -14.21 -5.08
CA LEU A 61 1.27 -14.30 -5.84
C LEU A 61 1.10 -15.69 -6.48
N ALA A 62 2.18 -16.25 -7.03
CA ALA A 62 2.16 -17.59 -7.62
C ALA A 62 1.86 -18.69 -6.59
N LEU A 63 2.13 -18.45 -5.31
CA LEU A 63 1.82 -19.36 -4.20
C LEU A 63 0.41 -19.17 -3.65
N ASN A 64 -0.25 -18.05 -3.99
CA ASN A 64 -1.57 -17.67 -3.47
C ASN A 64 -2.60 -17.59 -4.60
N PRO A 65 -3.19 -18.72 -5.02
CA PRO A 65 -4.12 -18.77 -6.17
C PRO A 65 -5.44 -18.03 -5.94
N GLN A 66 -5.71 -17.59 -4.71
CA GLN A 66 -6.85 -16.76 -4.33
C GLN A 66 -6.72 -15.30 -4.77
N TYR A 67 -5.49 -14.87 -5.10
CA TYR A 67 -5.19 -13.54 -5.59
C TYR A 67 -4.71 -13.63 -7.04
N HIS A 68 -4.96 -12.58 -7.79
CA HIS A 68 -4.63 -12.43 -9.20
C HIS A 68 -3.68 -11.26 -9.47
N GLU A 69 -3.56 -10.35 -8.51
CA GLU A 69 -2.63 -9.23 -8.58
C GLU A 69 -1.92 -9.00 -7.26
N ALA A 70 -0.67 -8.53 -7.35
CA ALA A 70 0.18 -8.23 -6.23
C ALA A 70 0.89 -6.89 -6.47
N THR A 71 0.99 -6.07 -5.43
CA THR A 71 1.65 -4.77 -5.51
C THR A 71 2.27 -4.38 -4.18
N CYS A 72 3.14 -3.38 -4.24
CA CYS A 72 3.80 -2.78 -3.08
C CYS A 72 3.54 -1.29 -3.03
N VAL A 73 3.38 -0.75 -1.82
CA VAL A 73 3.20 0.67 -1.56
C VAL A 73 4.27 1.14 -0.60
N SER A 74 4.98 2.22 -0.93
CA SER A 74 5.92 2.82 0.02
C SER A 74 5.14 3.42 1.19
N ASP A 75 5.40 2.92 2.39
CA ASP A 75 4.75 3.33 3.63
C ASP A 75 5.83 3.56 4.71
N PRO A 76 6.65 4.61 4.59
CA PRO A 76 7.75 4.84 5.51
C PRO A 76 7.26 4.99 6.96
N GLN A 77 7.80 4.18 7.87
CA GLN A 77 7.43 4.18 9.29
C GLN A 77 8.50 4.88 10.15
N PRO A 78 8.18 5.32 11.38
CA PRO A 78 9.16 5.90 12.29
C PRO A 78 10.31 4.90 12.56
N GLY A 79 11.50 5.19 12.04
CA GLY A 79 12.68 4.32 12.15
C GLY A 79 12.87 3.33 10.99
N LEU A 80 11.93 3.25 10.04
CA LEU A 80 11.99 2.40 8.86
C LEU A 80 11.64 3.23 7.59
N PRO A 81 12.60 4.02 7.07
CA PRO A 81 12.34 4.90 5.93
C PRO A 81 12.08 4.16 4.62
N ASN A 82 12.48 2.88 4.55
CA ASN A 82 12.34 2.04 3.36
C ASN A 82 11.26 0.95 3.55
N PHE A 83 10.26 1.21 4.38
CA PHE A 83 9.17 0.27 4.59
C PHE A 83 8.19 0.31 3.42
N TYR A 84 7.83 -0.88 2.94
CA TYR A 84 6.80 -1.07 1.93
C TYR A 84 5.70 -1.95 2.51
N SER A 85 4.46 -1.50 2.35
CA SER A 85 3.28 -2.31 2.61
C SER A 85 2.96 -3.17 1.39
N GLU A 86 2.67 -4.44 1.63
CA GLU A 86 2.39 -5.45 0.62
C GLU A 86 0.88 -5.67 0.50
N TRP A 87 0.39 -5.69 -0.74
CA TRP A 87 -1.03 -5.79 -1.02
C TRP A 87 -1.28 -6.83 -2.11
N MET A 88 -2.33 -7.64 -1.94
CA MET A 88 -2.81 -8.58 -2.96
C MET A 88 -4.33 -8.47 -3.18
N ARG A 89 -4.81 -8.86 -4.36
CA ARG A 89 -6.24 -9.01 -4.66
C ARG A 89 -6.49 -10.13 -5.65
#